data_AF-A0A960KJ11-F1
#
_entry.id   AF-A0A960KJ11-F1
#
_cell.length_a   1.000
_cell.length_b   1.000
_cell.length_c   1.000
_cell.angle_alpha   90.00
_cell.angle_beta   90.00
_cell.angle_gamma   90.00
#
_symmetry.space_group_name_H-M   'P 1'
#
loop_
_entity.id
_entity.type
_entity.pdbx_description
1 polymer ?
#
loop_
_entity_poly.entity_id
_entity_poly.type
_entity_poly.pdbx_seq_one_letter_code
_entity_poly.pdbx_strand_id
1 'polypeptide(L)'
;MEPVKSSRELAILCLCAVEDKRLLVNEAMDTLPHALDTKALAFAHEIIMGTCRFRPGLMAVLRPYIRNWDKLPSTCQWLLLSATYQILVTKSPDYAVLNEANQLTGRLRIKGLKPLVNAVLRRVTQHGRDPWHGMSNKDKTMPVWLSQAVTALRGDAFCQRLAETWSVKPNLYGWSEHSGDGRWPPNAVKVEDVTHFLTRGYVQNISSQAICELVMSVEGTSLLDMCAAPGGKCLYLARFSEWEITATDIQSDRLLSVQANASRLGLADRLSIVPWDQVHGYFDMVLVDAPCSAVGIIARHPEIVLHRETLADSVLLKRQSDLLERAWSFVRAGGRLIYSVCSWDPREVPNAPTGSSTAPELNAWAARDSAIEVQGDRFSILPDTDHDGFCGAMWEKSD
;
A
#
# COMPACT_ATOMS: atom_id res chain seq x y z
N MET A 1 -24.06 -17.69 1.10
CA MET A 1 -22.86 -18.43 1.56
C MET A 1 -22.97 -18.51 3.07
N GLU A 2 -22.64 -19.64 3.72
CA GLU A 2 -22.55 -19.64 5.18
C GLU A 2 -21.46 -18.67 5.64
N PRO A 3 -21.65 -17.94 6.76
CA PRO A 3 -20.64 -17.01 7.25
C PRO A 3 -19.38 -17.78 7.66
N VAL A 4 -18.23 -17.16 7.39
CA VAL A 4 -16.92 -17.70 7.80
C VAL A 4 -16.83 -17.76 9.33
N LYS A 5 -16.38 -18.89 9.86
CA LYS A 5 -16.45 -19.19 11.31
C LYS A 5 -15.08 -19.27 12.00
N SER A 6 -13.97 -19.22 11.27
CA SER A 6 -12.64 -19.19 11.87
C SER A 6 -11.68 -18.23 11.16
N SER A 7 -10.69 -17.71 11.89
CA SER A 7 -9.66 -16.80 11.35
C SER A 7 -8.89 -17.41 10.18
N ARG A 8 -8.60 -18.72 10.26
CA ARG A 8 -7.83 -19.45 9.24
C ARG A 8 -8.65 -19.68 7.97
N GLU A 9 -9.94 -19.98 8.11
CA GLU A 9 -10.86 -20.09 6.97
C GLU A 9 -10.97 -18.74 6.25
N LEU A 10 -11.15 -17.65 7.01
CA LEU A 10 -11.19 -16.29 6.45
C LEU A 10 -9.91 -15.95 5.72
N ALA A 11 -8.75 -16.23 6.32
CA ALA A 11 -7.46 -15.95 5.73
C ALA A 11 -7.30 -16.63 4.36
N ILE A 12 -7.64 -17.92 4.26
CA ILE A 12 -7.49 -18.67 3.01
C ILE A 12 -8.46 -18.17 1.93
N LEU A 13 -9.72 -17.93 2.29
CA LEU A 13 -10.72 -17.40 1.36
C LEU A 13 -10.37 -15.99 0.88
N CYS A 14 -9.85 -15.14 1.78
CA CYS A 14 -9.35 -13.82 1.44
C CYS A 14 -8.18 -13.90 0.47
N LEU A 15 -7.20 -14.75 0.73
CA LEU A 15 -6.03 -14.94 -0.16
C LEU A 15 -6.44 -15.46 -1.54
N CYS A 16 -7.43 -16.36 -1.61
CA CYS A 16 -8.02 -16.79 -2.89
C CYS A 16 -8.72 -15.62 -3.59
N ALA A 17 -9.50 -14.80 -2.87
CA ALA A 17 -10.19 -13.65 -3.46
C ALA A 17 -9.21 -12.58 -3.95
N VAL A 18 -8.12 -12.34 -3.21
CA VAL A 18 -7.00 -11.48 -3.63
C VAL A 18 -6.45 -11.99 -4.96
N GLU A 19 -6.06 -13.26 -5.04
CA GLU A 19 -5.47 -13.87 -6.25
C GLU A 19 -6.44 -13.88 -7.44
N ASP A 20 -7.67 -14.35 -7.24
CA ASP A 20 -8.66 -14.56 -8.31
C ASP A 20 -9.24 -13.24 -8.85
N LYS A 21 -9.48 -12.25 -7.97
CA LYS A 21 -10.14 -10.99 -8.32
C LYS A 21 -9.17 -9.80 -8.44
N ARG A 22 -7.89 -10.00 -8.16
CA ARG A 22 -6.85 -8.96 -8.13
C ARG A 22 -7.18 -7.79 -7.20
N LEU A 23 -7.81 -8.09 -6.07
CA LEU A 23 -8.17 -7.12 -5.04
C LEU A 23 -7.03 -6.91 -4.04
N LEU A 24 -7.04 -5.76 -3.35
CA LEU A 24 -6.27 -5.58 -2.12
C LEU A 24 -6.88 -6.40 -0.98
N VAL A 25 -6.12 -6.66 0.07
CA VAL A 25 -6.56 -7.50 1.19
C VAL A 25 -7.84 -6.96 1.84
N ASN A 26 -7.91 -5.66 2.10
CA ASN A 26 -9.10 -5.05 2.73
C ASN A 26 -10.35 -5.20 1.86
N GLU A 27 -10.22 -4.91 0.55
CA GLU A 27 -11.32 -5.06 -0.41
C GLU A 27 -11.78 -6.52 -0.50
N ALA A 28 -10.83 -7.47 -0.52
CA ALA A 28 -11.14 -8.89 -0.54
C ALA A 28 -11.88 -9.34 0.74
N MET A 29 -11.44 -8.86 1.91
CA MET A 29 -12.11 -9.13 3.20
C MET A 29 -13.53 -8.58 3.23
N ASP A 30 -13.77 -7.37 2.71
CA ASP A 30 -15.10 -6.77 2.66
C ASP A 30 -16.10 -7.58 1.81
N THR A 31 -15.61 -8.38 0.85
CA THR A 31 -16.47 -9.28 0.06
C THR A 31 -16.84 -10.59 0.77
N LEU A 32 -16.30 -10.86 1.96
CA LEU A 32 -16.43 -12.14 2.65
C LEU A 32 -17.23 -12.00 3.96
N PRO A 33 -18.51 -12.43 3.97
CA PRO A 33 -19.32 -12.42 5.19
C PRO A 33 -18.71 -13.31 6.28
N HIS A 34 -18.49 -12.71 7.45
CA HIS A 34 -17.88 -13.36 8.60
C HIS A 34 -18.57 -12.96 9.91
N ALA A 35 -18.47 -13.82 10.91
CA ALA A 35 -18.97 -13.56 12.27
C ALA A 35 -17.84 -13.71 13.29
N LEU A 36 -16.73 -13.02 13.04
CA LEU A 36 -15.53 -13.06 13.89
C LEU A 36 -15.48 -11.84 14.82
N ASP A 37 -15.03 -12.07 16.06
CA ASP A 37 -14.70 -10.97 16.97
C ASP A 37 -13.41 -10.25 16.54
N THR A 38 -13.12 -9.11 17.17
CA THR A 38 -11.94 -8.27 16.86
C THR A 38 -10.62 -9.04 16.96
N LYS A 39 -10.49 -9.96 17.92
CA LYS A 39 -9.26 -10.73 18.13
C LYS A 39 -9.07 -11.78 17.03
N ALA A 40 -10.15 -12.46 16.66
CA ALA A 40 -10.17 -13.43 15.57
C ALA A 40 -9.93 -12.76 14.21
N LEU A 41 -10.44 -11.54 14.01
CA LEU A 41 -10.15 -10.72 12.82
C LEU A 41 -8.69 -10.31 12.75
N ALA A 42 -8.13 -9.80 13.85
CA ALA A 42 -6.73 -9.42 13.93
C ALA A 42 -5.81 -10.62 13.62
N PHE A 43 -6.16 -11.82 14.12
CA PHE A 43 -5.40 -13.03 13.83
C PHE A 43 -5.56 -13.48 12.37
N ALA A 44 -6.73 -13.34 11.76
CA ALA A 44 -6.91 -13.61 10.33
C ALA A 44 -6.03 -12.67 9.48
N HIS A 45 -6.05 -11.38 9.79
CA HIS A 45 -5.23 -10.38 9.12
C HIS A 45 -3.73 -10.66 9.27
N GLU A 46 -3.25 -11.06 10.47
CA GLU A 46 -1.86 -11.49 10.66
C GLU A 46 -1.48 -12.66 9.73
N ILE A 47 -2.35 -13.67 9.60
CA ILE A 47 -2.11 -14.80 8.70
C ILE A 47 -2.09 -14.33 7.23
N ILE A 48 -3.05 -13.50 6.81
CA ILE A 48 -3.13 -13.01 5.42
C ILE A 48 -1.86 -12.24 5.06
N MET A 49 -1.56 -11.20 5.83
CA MET A 49 -0.44 -10.31 5.56
C MET A 49 0.91 -11.03 5.65
N GLY A 50 1.09 -11.88 6.67
CA GLY A 50 2.29 -12.68 6.82
C GLY A 50 2.49 -13.71 5.71
N THR A 51 1.41 -14.35 5.27
CA THR A 51 1.47 -15.31 4.16
C THR A 51 1.84 -14.62 2.84
N CYS A 52 1.25 -13.46 2.54
CA CYS A 52 1.62 -12.67 1.36
C CYS A 52 3.09 -12.21 1.44
N ARG A 53 3.48 -11.59 2.56
CA ARG A 53 4.82 -11.04 2.79
C ARG A 53 5.93 -12.06 2.60
N PHE A 54 5.71 -13.28 3.09
CA PHE A 54 6.72 -14.32 3.09
C PHE A 54 6.51 -15.39 2.00
N ARG A 55 5.57 -15.18 1.07
CA ARG A 55 5.22 -16.19 0.04
C ARG A 55 6.45 -16.76 -0.67
N PRO A 56 7.46 -15.98 -1.09
CA PRO A 56 8.68 -16.53 -1.72
C PRO A 56 9.40 -17.55 -0.84
N GLY A 57 9.69 -17.23 0.41
CA GLY A 57 10.36 -18.14 1.35
C GLY A 57 9.51 -19.34 1.73
N LEU A 58 8.21 -19.13 1.95
CA LEU A 58 7.26 -20.22 2.26
C LEU A 58 7.18 -21.22 1.10
N MET A 59 7.15 -20.72 -0.14
CA MET A 59 7.20 -21.54 -1.34
C MET A 59 8.52 -22.33 -1.45
N ALA A 60 9.65 -21.69 -1.13
CA ALA A 60 10.95 -22.36 -1.14
C ALA A 60 11.02 -23.50 -0.11
N VAL A 61 10.39 -23.36 1.06
CA VAL A 61 10.26 -24.44 2.06
C VAL A 61 9.31 -25.55 1.60
N LEU A 62 8.22 -25.22 0.90
CA LEU A 62 7.21 -26.19 0.45
C LEU A 62 7.63 -27.01 -0.78
N ARG A 63 8.39 -26.40 -1.70
CA ARG A 63 8.78 -26.98 -2.99
C ARG A 63 9.37 -28.40 -2.89
N PRO A 64 10.28 -28.72 -1.96
CA PRO A 64 10.83 -30.07 -1.82
C PRO A 64 9.79 -31.16 -1.54
N TYR A 65 8.62 -30.80 -1.01
CA TYR A 65 7.58 -31.76 -0.60
C TYR A 65 6.43 -31.88 -1.60
N ILE A 66 6.37 -31.02 -2.62
CA ILE A 66 5.23 -30.93 -3.56
C ILE A 66 5.75 -30.86 -5.00
N ARG A 67 5.57 -31.95 -5.76
CA ARG A 67 6.04 -32.03 -7.16
C ARG A 67 5.20 -31.22 -8.15
N ASN A 68 3.87 -31.23 -8.00
CA ASN A 68 2.93 -30.61 -8.95
C ASN A 68 2.18 -29.45 -8.29
N TRP A 69 2.89 -28.44 -7.81
CA TRP A 69 2.31 -27.29 -7.09
C TRP A 69 1.16 -26.65 -7.87
N ASP A 70 1.40 -26.33 -9.15
CA ASP A 70 0.46 -25.59 -9.99
C ASP A 70 -0.82 -26.39 -10.33
N LYS A 71 -0.83 -27.71 -10.06
CA LYS A 71 -2.02 -28.57 -10.23
C LYS A 71 -2.90 -28.62 -8.97
N LEU A 72 -2.43 -28.09 -7.84
CA LEU A 72 -3.23 -28.02 -6.62
C LEU A 72 -4.27 -26.89 -6.75
N PRO A 73 -5.50 -27.08 -6.27
CA PRO A 73 -6.48 -25.99 -6.18
C PRO A 73 -5.92 -24.82 -5.36
N SER A 74 -6.26 -23.57 -5.71
CA SER A 74 -5.79 -22.36 -5.00
C SER A 74 -6.08 -22.42 -3.49
N THR A 75 -7.25 -22.96 -3.10
CA THR A 75 -7.58 -23.18 -1.68
C THR A 75 -6.61 -24.11 -0.97
N CYS A 76 -6.07 -25.13 -1.65
CA CYS A 76 -5.06 -26.02 -1.11
C CYS A 76 -3.68 -25.36 -1.05
N GLN A 77 -3.32 -24.59 -2.09
CA GLN A 77 -2.07 -23.83 -2.13
C GLN A 77 -2.00 -22.82 -0.98
N TRP A 78 -3.04 -22.01 -0.81
CA TRP A 78 -3.13 -21.01 0.26
C TRP A 78 -3.27 -21.63 1.65
N LEU A 79 -3.93 -22.79 1.78
CA LEU A 79 -3.93 -23.55 3.04
C LEU A 79 -2.50 -23.99 3.43
N LEU A 80 -1.72 -24.50 2.47
CA LEU A 80 -0.35 -24.96 2.73
C LEU A 80 0.58 -23.79 3.05
N LEU A 81 0.50 -22.69 2.29
CA LEU A 81 1.28 -21.47 2.55
C LEU A 81 0.95 -20.87 3.91
N SER A 82 -0.33 -20.67 4.22
CA SER A 82 -0.77 -20.05 5.49
C SER A 82 -0.47 -20.91 6.71
N ALA A 83 -0.57 -22.23 6.61
CA ALA A 83 -0.16 -23.14 7.68
C ALA A 83 1.37 -23.16 7.86
N THR A 84 2.13 -23.14 6.76
CA THR A 84 3.60 -23.06 6.81
C THR A 84 4.06 -21.76 7.45
N TYR A 85 3.44 -20.64 7.12
CA TYR A 85 3.68 -19.35 7.78
C TYR A 85 3.46 -19.43 9.29
N GLN A 86 2.35 -20.04 9.72
CA GLN A 86 2.06 -20.21 11.14
C GLN A 86 3.12 -21.06 11.86
N ILE A 87 3.60 -22.15 11.25
CA ILE A 87 4.61 -23.06 11.83
C ILE A 87 5.99 -22.37 11.96
N LEU A 88 6.38 -21.57 10.96
CA LEU A 88 7.72 -21.02 10.85
C LEU A 88 7.90 -19.65 11.50
N VAL A 89 6.83 -18.85 11.55
CA VAL A 89 6.92 -17.42 11.91
C VAL A 89 6.12 -17.08 13.16
N THR A 90 4.95 -17.70 13.34
CA THR A 90 4.06 -17.36 14.47
C THR A 90 4.39 -18.18 15.73
N LYS A 91 3.78 -17.81 16.85
CA LYS A 91 3.84 -18.57 18.12
C LYS A 91 2.76 -19.66 18.21
N SER A 92 2.06 -19.97 17.12
CA SER A 92 1.00 -20.99 17.11
C SER A 92 1.61 -22.38 17.34
N PRO A 93 1.07 -23.21 18.26
CA PRO A 93 1.57 -24.56 18.45
C PRO A 93 1.40 -25.43 17.18
N ASP A 94 2.44 -26.16 16.80
CA ASP A 94 2.46 -27.02 15.60
C ASP A 94 1.24 -27.96 15.52
N TYR A 95 0.88 -28.60 16.63
CA TYR A 95 -0.27 -29.52 16.69
C TYR A 95 -1.61 -28.81 16.40
N ALA A 96 -1.75 -27.55 16.82
CA ALA A 96 -2.96 -26.77 16.60
C ALA A 96 -3.08 -26.37 15.13
N VAL A 97 -1.97 -25.93 14.52
CA VAL A 97 -1.92 -25.61 13.08
C VAL A 97 -2.25 -26.85 12.23
N LEU A 98 -1.66 -27.99 12.55
CA LEU A 98 -1.92 -29.27 11.87
C LEU A 98 -3.39 -29.70 11.97
N ASN A 99 -3.97 -29.66 13.18
CA ASN A 99 -5.36 -30.06 13.39
C ASN A 99 -6.33 -29.15 12.62
N GLU A 100 -6.15 -27.84 12.71
CA GLU A 100 -6.96 -26.85 12.01
C GLU A 100 -6.85 -27.00 10.49
N ALA A 101 -5.63 -27.12 9.96
CA ALA A 101 -5.44 -27.33 8.53
C ALA A 101 -6.15 -28.60 8.04
N ASN A 102 -6.08 -29.68 8.81
CA ASN A 102 -6.75 -30.93 8.51
C ASN A 102 -8.28 -30.80 8.49
N GLN A 103 -8.86 -30.04 9.42
CA GLN A 103 -10.31 -29.76 9.45
C GLN A 103 -10.74 -28.86 8.29
N LEU A 104 -9.94 -27.85 7.95
CA LEU A 104 -10.22 -26.90 6.87
C LEU A 104 -10.25 -27.56 5.49
N THR A 105 -9.56 -28.69 5.28
CA THR A 105 -9.66 -29.43 4.00
C THR A 105 -11.12 -29.79 3.64
N GLY A 106 -11.94 -30.17 4.63
CA GLY A 106 -13.35 -30.47 4.41
C GLY A 106 -14.16 -29.21 4.11
N ARG A 107 -13.96 -28.15 4.90
CA ARG A 107 -14.70 -26.88 4.78
C ARG A 107 -14.43 -26.15 3.47
N LEU A 108 -13.17 -26.12 3.05
CA LEU A 108 -12.71 -25.51 1.80
C LEU A 108 -12.93 -26.40 0.58
N ARG A 109 -13.63 -27.55 0.75
CA ARG A 109 -13.94 -28.52 -0.32
C ARG A 109 -12.70 -29.03 -1.06
N ILE A 110 -11.58 -29.17 -0.36
CA ILE A 110 -10.33 -29.73 -0.88
C ILE A 110 -10.46 -31.26 -0.93
N LYS A 111 -11.04 -31.76 -2.03
CA LYS A 111 -11.35 -33.19 -2.20
C LYS A 111 -10.09 -34.02 -2.45
N GLY A 112 -9.95 -35.14 -1.73
CA GLY A 112 -8.89 -36.14 -1.96
C GLY A 112 -7.47 -35.74 -1.52
N LEU A 113 -7.20 -34.47 -1.21
CA LEU A 113 -5.85 -33.98 -0.87
C LEU A 113 -5.58 -33.87 0.64
N LYS A 114 -6.53 -34.26 1.49
CA LYS A 114 -6.35 -34.27 2.96
C LYS A 114 -5.09 -35.05 3.41
N PRO A 115 -4.79 -36.26 2.88
CA PRO A 115 -3.54 -36.97 3.22
C PRO A 115 -2.29 -36.20 2.80
N LEU A 116 -2.32 -35.54 1.64
CA LEU A 116 -1.22 -34.71 1.14
C LEU A 116 -0.95 -33.54 2.09
N VAL A 117 -1.99 -32.78 2.44
CA VAL A 117 -1.87 -31.62 3.33
C VAL A 117 -1.24 -32.02 4.67
N ASN A 118 -1.76 -33.09 5.29
CA ASN A 118 -1.23 -33.58 6.57
C ASN A 118 0.23 -34.07 6.43
N ALA A 119 0.56 -34.81 5.37
CA ALA A 119 1.92 -35.31 5.14
C ALA A 119 2.93 -34.18 4.92
N VAL A 120 2.57 -33.18 4.10
CA VAL A 120 3.43 -32.02 3.83
C VAL A 120 3.66 -31.21 5.09
N LEU A 121 2.59 -30.83 5.81
CA LEU A 121 2.73 -30.00 7.02
C LEU A 121 3.53 -30.71 8.12
N ARG A 122 3.42 -32.04 8.26
CA ARG A 122 4.29 -32.81 9.18
C ARG A 122 5.76 -32.71 8.81
N ARG A 123 6.10 -32.76 7.51
CA ARG A 123 7.48 -32.56 7.06
C ARG A 123 7.96 -31.13 7.33
N VAL A 124 7.10 -30.13 7.13
CA VAL A 124 7.42 -28.73 7.48
C VAL A 124 7.69 -28.57 8.97
N THR A 125 6.89 -29.18 9.86
CA THR A 125 7.16 -29.12 11.32
C THR A 125 8.48 -29.78 11.71
N GLN A 126 8.88 -30.84 11.00
CA GLN A 126 10.10 -31.60 11.29
C GLN A 126 11.36 -30.96 10.69
N HIS A 127 11.25 -30.37 9.51
CA HIS A 127 12.41 -30.02 8.68
C HIS A 127 12.35 -28.63 8.06
N GLY A 128 11.24 -27.89 8.19
CA GLY A 128 11.06 -26.60 7.52
C GLY A 128 11.78 -25.43 8.20
N ARG A 129 12.12 -25.56 9.50
CA ARG A 129 12.75 -24.47 10.28
C ARG A 129 14.19 -24.21 9.86
N ASP A 130 14.98 -25.26 9.65
CA ASP A 130 16.38 -25.14 9.24
C ASP A 130 16.57 -24.34 7.93
N PRO A 131 15.94 -24.71 6.80
CA PRO A 131 16.05 -23.93 5.57
C PRO A 131 15.44 -22.53 5.72
N TRP A 132 14.37 -22.37 6.51
CA TRP A 132 13.80 -21.06 6.78
C TRP A 132 14.78 -20.13 7.51
N HIS A 133 15.47 -20.61 8.54
CA HIS A 133 16.44 -19.81 9.28
C HIS A 133 17.70 -19.52 8.45
N GLY A 134 18.09 -20.42 7.55
CA GLY A 134 19.21 -20.21 6.63
C GLY A 134 18.95 -19.21 5.48
N MET A 135 17.69 -18.89 5.18
CA MET A 135 17.34 -17.93 4.11
C MET A 135 17.58 -16.48 4.53
N SER A 136 18.08 -15.67 3.59
CA SER A 136 18.15 -14.21 3.75
C SER A 136 16.74 -13.59 3.78
N ASN A 137 16.63 -12.36 4.28
CA ASN A 137 15.35 -11.62 4.20
C ASN A 137 14.88 -11.45 2.75
N LYS A 138 15.83 -11.25 1.83
CA LYS A 138 15.58 -11.13 0.39
C LYS A 138 14.93 -12.39 -0.18
N ASP A 139 15.46 -13.57 0.16
CA ASP A 139 14.89 -14.86 -0.27
C ASP A 139 13.53 -15.14 0.37
N LYS A 140 13.29 -14.60 1.57
CA LYS A 140 12.01 -14.76 2.29
C LYS A 140 10.91 -13.88 1.70
N THR A 141 11.20 -12.64 1.33
CA THR A 141 10.19 -11.61 1.06
C THR A 141 10.07 -11.21 -0.40
N MET A 142 11.11 -11.40 -1.23
CA MET A 142 11.11 -10.91 -2.61
C MET A 142 11.07 -12.07 -3.63
N PRO A 143 10.13 -12.05 -4.59
CA PRO A 143 10.23 -12.96 -5.73
C PRO A 143 11.43 -12.58 -6.61
N VAL A 144 11.94 -13.57 -7.35
CA VAL A 144 13.14 -13.44 -8.18
C VAL A 144 13.05 -12.28 -9.17
N TRP A 145 11.92 -12.14 -9.86
CA TRP A 145 11.72 -11.06 -10.84
C TRP A 145 11.86 -9.67 -10.21
N LEU A 146 11.29 -9.49 -9.01
CA LEU A 146 11.26 -8.21 -8.32
C LEU A 146 12.64 -7.86 -7.78
N SER A 147 13.33 -8.83 -7.18
CA SER A 147 14.71 -8.63 -6.76
C SER A 147 15.61 -8.24 -7.94
N GLN A 148 15.49 -8.93 -9.09
CA GLN A 148 16.28 -8.62 -10.27
C GLN A 148 15.97 -7.21 -10.80
N ALA A 149 14.69 -6.85 -10.87
CA ALA A 149 14.26 -5.54 -11.32
C ALA A 149 14.74 -4.40 -10.40
N VAL A 150 14.65 -4.59 -9.08
CA VAL A 150 15.14 -3.61 -8.08
C VAL A 150 16.66 -3.47 -8.19
N THR A 151 17.40 -4.57 -8.20
CA THR A 151 18.86 -4.56 -8.30
C THR A 151 19.33 -3.88 -9.59
N ALA A 152 18.65 -4.12 -10.71
CA ALA A 152 18.97 -3.47 -11.98
C ALA A 152 18.68 -1.96 -11.96
N LEU A 153 17.63 -1.51 -11.28
CA LEU A 153 17.21 -0.11 -11.27
C LEU A 153 17.94 0.75 -10.22
N ARG A 154 18.15 0.22 -9.02
CA ARG A 154 18.61 0.97 -7.83
C ARG A 154 19.82 0.32 -7.13
N GLY A 155 20.34 -0.78 -7.65
CA GLY A 155 21.47 -1.52 -7.07
C GLY A 155 21.08 -2.49 -5.95
N ASP A 156 21.99 -3.41 -5.63
CA ASP A 156 21.72 -4.49 -4.66
C ASP A 156 21.55 -3.98 -3.23
N ALA A 157 22.28 -2.93 -2.84
CA ALA A 157 22.16 -2.33 -1.51
C ALA A 157 20.74 -1.80 -1.23
N PHE A 158 20.07 -1.21 -2.24
CA PHE A 158 18.68 -0.78 -2.09
C PHE A 158 17.72 -1.99 -2.03
N CYS A 159 17.98 -3.03 -2.83
CA CYS A 159 17.22 -4.28 -2.78
C CYS A 159 17.27 -4.96 -1.40
N GLN A 160 18.45 -4.98 -0.77
CA GLN A 160 18.62 -5.52 0.58
C GLN A 160 17.85 -4.72 1.62
N ARG A 161 17.92 -3.38 1.57
CA ARG A 161 17.13 -2.51 2.46
C ARG A 161 15.62 -2.74 2.32
N LEU A 162 15.10 -2.85 1.09
CA LEU A 162 13.69 -3.17 0.89
C LEU A 162 13.31 -4.51 1.53
N ALA A 163 14.14 -5.55 1.34
CA ALA A 163 13.89 -6.86 1.90
C ALA A 163 13.88 -6.85 3.44
N GLU A 164 14.76 -6.07 4.06
CA GLU A 164 14.79 -5.83 5.51
C GLU A 164 13.50 -5.14 5.99
N THR A 165 13.12 -4.03 5.36
CA THR A 165 11.87 -3.31 5.66
C THR A 165 10.65 -4.21 5.51
N TRP A 166 10.59 -5.03 4.46
CA TRP A 166 9.44 -5.90 4.19
C TRP A 166 9.41 -7.11 5.11
N SER A 167 10.52 -7.48 5.76
CA SER A 167 10.59 -8.60 6.70
C SER A 167 9.92 -8.30 8.05
N VAL A 168 9.62 -7.03 8.33
CA VAL A 168 9.02 -6.58 9.59
C VAL A 168 7.62 -6.01 9.35
N LYS A 169 6.81 -5.98 10.41
CA LYS A 169 5.48 -5.36 10.36
C LYS A 169 5.65 -3.84 10.37
N PRO A 170 5.15 -3.11 9.37
CA PRO A 170 5.32 -1.67 9.32
C PRO A 170 4.41 -0.97 10.35
N ASN A 171 4.86 0.16 10.87
CA ASN A 171 4.13 0.98 11.85
C ASN A 171 2.98 1.70 11.16
N LEU A 172 1.79 1.71 11.75
CA LEU A 172 0.64 2.39 11.17
C LEU A 172 0.57 3.83 11.67
N TYR A 173 0.17 4.75 10.79
CA TYR A 173 0.05 6.17 11.10
C TYR A 173 -1.30 6.73 10.64
N GLY A 174 -1.66 7.86 11.23
CA GLY A 174 -2.80 8.65 10.84
C GLY A 174 -2.69 10.06 11.39
N TRP A 175 -3.78 10.81 11.29
CA TRP A 175 -3.93 12.17 11.80
C TRP A 175 -5.36 12.39 12.30
N SER A 176 -5.57 13.41 13.14
CA SER A 176 -6.88 13.76 13.73
C SER A 176 -6.90 15.23 14.14
N GLU A 177 -8.01 15.76 14.64
CA GLU A 177 -8.08 17.17 15.08
C GLU A 177 -7.08 17.53 16.20
N HIS A 178 -6.69 16.57 17.04
CA HIS A 178 -5.79 16.78 18.17
C HIS A 178 -4.45 16.07 18.00
N SER A 179 -3.99 15.87 16.76
CA SER A 179 -2.84 15.02 16.48
C SER A 179 -1.49 15.71 16.58
N GLY A 180 -0.47 14.88 16.82
CA GLY A 180 0.95 15.20 16.83
C GLY A 180 1.64 14.48 17.98
N ASP A 181 2.52 13.52 17.68
CA ASP A 181 3.35 12.85 18.69
C ASP A 181 4.73 13.51 18.85
N GLY A 182 4.91 14.70 18.28
CA GLY A 182 6.17 15.45 18.26
C GLY A 182 7.08 15.14 17.06
N ARG A 183 6.73 14.16 16.21
CA ARG A 183 7.44 13.88 14.96
C ARG A 183 7.02 14.82 13.83
N TRP A 184 7.79 14.78 12.75
CA TRP A 184 7.37 15.29 11.46
C TRP A 184 6.83 14.11 10.59
N PRO A 185 5.78 14.29 9.77
CA PRO A 185 4.86 15.44 9.69
C PRO A 185 4.19 15.77 11.04
N PRO A 186 3.94 17.06 11.34
CA PRO A 186 3.58 17.53 12.67
C PRO A 186 2.28 16.92 13.22
N ASN A 187 1.35 16.56 12.33
CA ASN A 187 0.06 15.97 12.69
C ASN A 187 0.08 14.43 12.65
N ALA A 188 1.23 13.82 12.39
CA ALA A 188 1.31 12.37 12.38
C ALA A 188 1.19 11.80 13.80
N VAL A 189 0.41 10.75 13.94
CA VAL A 189 0.30 9.95 15.15
C VAL A 189 0.36 8.47 14.82
N LYS A 190 1.13 7.72 15.60
CA LYS A 190 1.18 6.26 15.49
C LYS A 190 -0.16 5.66 15.91
N VAL A 191 -0.72 4.80 15.07
CA VAL A 191 -2.02 4.16 15.27
C VAL A 191 -1.81 2.75 15.80
N GLU A 192 -2.21 2.50 17.05
CA GLU A 192 -2.16 1.17 17.67
C GLU A 192 -3.48 0.41 17.52
N ASP A 193 -4.61 1.11 17.66
CA ASP A 193 -5.95 0.57 17.47
C ASP A 193 -6.67 1.32 16.35
N VAL A 194 -6.74 0.69 15.17
CA VAL A 194 -7.38 1.23 13.97
C VAL A 194 -8.86 1.49 14.18
N THR A 195 -9.56 0.57 14.85
CA THR A 195 -11.02 0.63 14.99
C THR A 195 -11.40 1.84 15.82
N HIS A 196 -10.71 2.03 16.95
CA HIS A 196 -10.91 3.20 17.78
C HIS A 196 -10.43 4.48 17.08
N PHE A 197 -9.30 4.44 16.37
CA PHE A 197 -8.75 5.62 15.71
C PHE A 197 -9.66 6.18 14.61
N LEU A 198 -10.28 5.32 13.80
CA LEU A 198 -11.19 5.72 12.71
C LEU A 198 -12.45 6.45 13.21
N THR A 199 -12.78 6.39 14.50
CA THR A 199 -13.89 7.18 15.07
C THR A 199 -13.61 8.68 15.08
N ARG A 200 -12.33 9.08 15.06
CA ARG A 200 -11.89 10.48 15.29
C ARG A 200 -10.77 10.96 14.36
N GLY A 201 -10.25 10.07 13.52
CA GLY A 201 -9.11 10.36 12.67
C GLY A 201 -9.17 9.67 11.31
N TYR A 202 -8.08 9.81 10.58
CA TYR A 202 -7.90 9.22 9.26
C TYR A 202 -6.55 8.49 9.21
N VAL A 203 -6.57 7.20 8.87
CA VAL A 203 -5.35 6.40 8.74
C VAL A 203 -4.66 6.78 7.43
N GLN A 204 -3.45 7.30 7.54
CA GLN A 204 -2.65 7.75 6.40
C GLN A 204 -1.17 7.65 6.75
N ASN A 205 -0.39 7.06 5.86
CA ASN A 205 1.05 6.95 6.02
C ASN A 205 1.72 8.34 6.08
N ILE A 206 2.79 8.46 6.87
CA ILE A 206 3.55 9.71 7.02
C ILE A 206 4.14 10.22 5.72
N SER A 207 4.53 9.37 4.77
CA SER A 207 4.98 9.79 3.44
C SER A 207 3.87 10.52 2.68
N SER A 208 2.62 10.10 2.80
CA SER A 208 1.50 10.81 2.17
C SER A 208 1.13 12.10 2.91
N GLN A 209 1.31 12.16 4.22
CA GLN A 209 1.15 13.39 5.00
C GLN A 209 2.28 14.40 4.65
N ALA A 210 3.50 13.92 4.43
CA ALA A 210 4.65 14.73 4.02
C ALA A 210 4.40 15.45 2.69
N ILE A 211 3.72 14.81 1.72
CA ILE A 211 3.29 15.48 0.48
C ILE A 211 2.33 16.65 0.77
N CYS A 212 1.45 16.51 1.77
CA CYS A 212 0.57 17.61 2.18
C CYS A 212 1.36 18.75 2.84
N GLU A 213 2.39 18.43 3.63
CA GLU A 213 3.32 19.44 4.16
C GLU A 213 4.08 20.18 3.06
N LEU A 214 4.40 19.50 1.95
CA LEU A 214 5.01 20.17 0.78
C LEU A 214 4.04 21.18 0.16
N VAL A 215 2.76 20.82 0.00
CA VAL A 215 1.72 21.76 -0.46
C VAL A 215 1.64 22.98 0.46
N MET A 216 1.64 22.76 1.78
CA MET A 216 1.52 23.86 2.76
C MET A 216 2.79 24.72 2.89
N SER A 217 3.93 24.27 2.37
CA SER A 217 5.15 25.09 2.31
C SER A 217 5.15 26.13 1.18
N VAL A 218 4.13 26.10 0.33
CA VAL A 218 4.00 26.95 -0.84
C VAL A 218 2.98 28.06 -0.57
N GLU A 219 3.24 29.25 -1.08
CA GLU A 219 2.26 30.35 -1.04
C GLU A 219 1.16 30.17 -2.08
N GLY A 220 -0.10 30.36 -1.67
CA GLY A 220 -1.28 30.31 -2.54
C GLY A 220 -2.57 30.20 -1.74
N THR A 221 -3.72 30.25 -2.42
CA THR A 221 -5.03 30.17 -1.78
C THR A 221 -5.93 29.08 -2.36
N SER A 222 -5.67 28.61 -3.59
CA SER A 222 -6.54 27.64 -4.30
C SER A 222 -5.81 26.35 -4.69
N LEU A 223 -6.36 25.20 -4.29
CA LEU A 223 -5.80 23.86 -4.54
C LEU A 223 -6.77 22.99 -5.34
N LEU A 224 -6.26 22.32 -6.36
CA LEU A 224 -6.93 21.19 -7.02
C LEU A 224 -6.23 19.86 -6.68
N ASP A 225 -6.92 18.95 -6.00
CA ASP A 225 -6.50 17.54 -5.85
C ASP A 225 -7.17 16.69 -6.93
N MET A 226 -6.39 16.23 -7.91
CA MET A 226 -6.88 15.62 -9.15
C MET A 226 -7.19 14.12 -9.06
N CYS A 227 -6.64 13.45 -8.05
CA CYS A 227 -6.81 12.01 -7.84
C CYS A 227 -7.19 11.77 -6.38
N ALA A 228 -8.21 12.51 -5.93
CA ALA A 228 -8.44 12.75 -4.53
C ALA A 228 -8.88 11.50 -3.76
N ALA A 229 -9.56 10.55 -4.41
CA ALA A 229 -10.13 9.41 -3.69
C ALA A 229 -9.05 8.45 -3.16
N PRO A 230 -9.14 7.98 -1.90
CA PRO A 230 -10.31 8.07 -1.00
C PRO A 230 -10.39 9.31 -0.07
N GLY A 231 -9.50 10.28 -0.26
CA GLY A 231 -9.57 11.60 0.38
C GLY A 231 -8.40 11.93 1.29
N GLY A 232 -7.41 11.04 1.44
CA GLY A 232 -6.37 11.20 2.46
C GLY A 232 -5.63 12.53 2.40
N LYS A 233 -5.24 13.00 1.21
CA LYS A 233 -4.48 14.25 1.04
C LYS A 233 -5.39 15.48 1.09
N CYS A 234 -6.48 15.52 0.31
CA CYS A 234 -7.41 16.66 0.34
C CYS A 234 -8.04 16.88 1.73
N LEU A 235 -8.39 15.82 2.47
CA LEU A 235 -8.96 15.96 3.82
C LEU A 235 -7.93 16.42 4.85
N TYR A 236 -6.67 15.99 4.72
CA TYR A 236 -5.58 16.49 5.55
C TYR A 236 -5.41 18.00 5.33
N LEU A 237 -5.33 18.42 4.07
CA LEU A 237 -5.17 19.82 3.68
C LEU A 237 -6.39 20.66 4.12
N ALA A 238 -7.61 20.12 4.01
CA ALA A 238 -8.84 20.79 4.44
C ALA A 238 -8.88 21.04 5.96
N ARG A 239 -8.21 20.16 6.72
CA ARG A 239 -8.10 20.24 8.17
C ARG A 239 -7.03 21.21 8.64
N PHE A 240 -5.85 21.18 8.03
CA PHE A 240 -4.63 21.82 8.57
C PHE A 240 -4.17 23.04 7.78
N SER A 241 -4.96 23.48 6.81
CA SER A 241 -4.62 24.64 5.98
C SER A 241 -5.85 25.49 5.69
N GLU A 242 -5.62 26.71 5.20
CA GLU A 242 -6.66 27.65 4.77
C GLU A 242 -6.85 27.68 3.25
N TRP A 243 -6.39 26.64 2.54
CA TRP A 243 -6.59 26.53 1.09
C TRP A 243 -8.06 26.28 0.76
N GLU A 244 -8.52 26.88 -0.33
CA GLU A 244 -9.77 26.53 -1.01
C GLU A 244 -9.52 25.27 -1.84
N ILE A 245 -10.04 24.14 -1.38
CA ILE A 245 -9.72 22.82 -1.93
C ILE A 245 -10.83 22.34 -2.85
N THR A 246 -10.49 22.05 -4.09
CA THR A 246 -11.31 21.29 -5.03
C THR A 246 -10.77 19.87 -5.15
N ALA A 247 -11.58 18.87 -4.83
CA ALA A 247 -11.25 17.46 -4.91
C ALA A 247 -12.00 16.81 -6.07
N THR A 248 -11.27 16.16 -6.97
CA THR A 248 -11.83 15.43 -8.11
C THR A 248 -11.18 14.06 -8.26
N ASP A 249 -11.84 13.17 -8.98
CA ASP A 249 -11.31 11.88 -9.41
C ASP A 249 -11.91 11.54 -10.78
N ILE A 250 -11.15 10.84 -11.62
CA ILE A 250 -11.62 10.42 -12.95
C ILE A 250 -12.81 9.46 -12.86
N GLN A 251 -12.91 8.69 -11.76
CA GLN A 251 -14.05 7.83 -11.47
C GLN A 251 -14.93 8.49 -10.42
N SER A 252 -16.07 9.03 -10.85
CA SER A 252 -17.02 9.73 -9.98
C SER A 252 -17.45 8.91 -8.77
N ASP A 253 -17.61 7.59 -8.91
CA ASP A 253 -18.02 6.72 -7.81
C ASP A 253 -17.00 6.68 -6.67
N ARG A 254 -15.71 6.87 -6.97
CA ARG A 254 -14.67 6.94 -5.94
C ARG A 254 -14.81 8.18 -5.07
N LEU A 255 -15.42 9.27 -5.57
CA LEU A 255 -15.69 10.49 -4.79
C LEU A 255 -16.70 10.26 -3.66
N LEU A 256 -17.53 9.22 -3.73
CA LEU A 256 -18.42 8.84 -2.61
C LEU A 256 -17.62 8.55 -1.34
N SER A 257 -16.43 7.95 -1.47
CA SER A 257 -15.56 7.69 -0.32
C SER A 257 -14.97 8.98 0.26
N VAL A 258 -14.63 9.96 -0.60
CA VAL A 258 -14.18 11.30 -0.17
C VAL A 258 -15.30 12.00 0.59
N GLN A 259 -16.52 11.99 0.06
CA GLN A 259 -17.67 12.63 0.69
C GLN A 259 -18.04 11.98 2.03
N ALA A 260 -18.02 10.65 2.10
CA ALA A 260 -18.25 9.91 3.33
C ALA A 260 -17.19 10.24 4.40
N ASN A 261 -15.91 10.28 4.02
CA ASN A 261 -14.83 10.63 4.93
C ASN A 261 -14.87 12.11 5.35
N ALA A 262 -15.18 13.04 4.44
CA ALA A 262 -15.36 14.44 4.75
C ALA A 262 -16.49 14.64 5.77
N SER A 263 -17.63 14.00 5.55
CA SER A 263 -18.78 14.06 6.46
C SER A 263 -18.43 13.48 7.83
N ARG A 264 -17.79 12.30 7.87
CA ARG A 264 -17.36 11.64 9.12
C ARG A 264 -16.40 12.51 9.93
N LEU A 265 -15.53 13.26 9.26
CA LEU A 265 -14.55 14.13 9.91
C LEU A 265 -15.06 15.56 10.14
N GLY A 266 -16.31 15.89 9.76
CA GLY A 266 -16.81 17.26 9.88
C GLY A 266 -16.10 18.28 8.98
N LEU A 267 -15.62 17.84 7.82
CA LEU A 267 -14.88 18.64 6.84
C LEU A 267 -15.68 18.91 5.56
N ALA A 268 -16.95 18.52 5.48
CA ALA A 268 -17.75 18.65 4.26
C ALA A 268 -17.79 20.09 3.70
N ASP A 269 -17.80 21.10 4.57
CA ASP A 269 -17.83 22.52 4.18
C ASP A 269 -16.44 23.11 3.86
N ARG A 270 -15.36 22.33 4.03
CA ARG A 270 -13.97 22.75 3.77
C ARG A 270 -13.44 22.36 2.39
N LEU A 271 -14.21 21.60 1.61
CA LEU A 271 -13.80 21.14 0.29
C LEU A 271 -14.96 21.09 -0.70
N SER A 272 -14.68 21.48 -1.94
CA SER A 272 -15.57 21.29 -3.08
C SER A 272 -15.27 19.93 -3.73
N ILE A 273 -16.21 19.00 -3.67
CA ILE A 273 -16.08 17.68 -4.32
C ILE A 273 -16.84 17.72 -5.64
N VAL A 274 -16.11 17.65 -6.75
CA VAL A 274 -16.70 17.73 -8.09
C VAL A 274 -16.23 16.59 -8.99
N PRO A 275 -17.07 16.11 -9.92
CA PRO A 275 -16.64 15.24 -11.00
C PRO A 275 -15.57 15.91 -11.88
N TRP A 276 -14.74 15.08 -12.50
CA TRP A 276 -13.60 15.50 -13.31
C TRP A 276 -13.93 16.48 -14.46
N ASP A 277 -15.07 16.29 -15.10
CA ASP A 277 -15.54 17.13 -16.21
C ASP A 277 -16.10 18.49 -15.75
N GLN A 278 -16.31 18.67 -14.45
CA GLN A 278 -16.82 19.90 -13.84
C GLN A 278 -15.73 20.76 -13.22
N VAL A 279 -14.45 20.36 -13.33
CA VAL A 279 -13.32 21.17 -12.91
C VAL A 279 -13.09 22.30 -13.91
N HIS A 280 -13.12 23.54 -13.41
CA HIS A 280 -12.98 24.74 -14.21
C HIS A 280 -12.02 25.73 -13.55
N GLY A 281 -11.44 26.62 -14.37
CA GLY A 281 -10.54 27.67 -13.90
C GLY A 281 -9.09 27.22 -13.74
N TYR A 282 -8.33 28.03 -13.02
CA TYR A 282 -6.92 27.81 -12.73
C TYR A 282 -6.67 27.86 -11.22
N PHE A 283 -5.66 27.15 -10.77
CA PHE A 283 -5.32 26.98 -9.36
C PHE A 283 -3.88 27.43 -9.08
N ASP A 284 -3.65 27.94 -7.88
CA ASP A 284 -2.31 28.25 -7.37
C ASP A 284 -1.49 26.97 -7.19
N MET A 285 -2.14 25.90 -6.74
CA MET A 285 -1.55 24.57 -6.58
C MET A 285 -2.40 23.50 -7.25
N VAL A 286 -1.76 22.61 -8.00
CA VAL A 286 -2.36 21.36 -8.48
C VAL A 286 -1.61 20.19 -7.88
N LEU A 287 -2.31 19.32 -7.17
CA LEU A 287 -1.79 18.08 -6.60
C LEU A 287 -2.26 16.89 -7.43
N VAL A 288 -1.31 16.07 -7.86
CA VAL A 288 -1.56 14.84 -8.59
C VAL A 288 -0.97 13.67 -7.81
N ASP A 289 -1.82 12.93 -7.10
CA ASP A 289 -1.49 11.62 -6.53
C ASP A 289 -1.82 10.53 -7.56
N ALA A 290 -0.94 10.37 -8.54
CA ALA A 290 -1.27 9.62 -9.75
C ALA A 290 -1.44 8.10 -9.48
N PRO A 291 -2.35 7.44 -10.21
CA PRO A 291 -2.38 5.97 -10.27
C PRO A 291 -0.99 5.42 -10.59
N CYS A 292 -0.50 4.51 -9.75
CA CYS A 292 0.89 4.07 -9.74
C CYS A 292 1.01 2.54 -9.71
N SER A 293 2.24 2.02 -9.85
CA SER A 293 2.53 0.58 -9.69
C SER A 293 2.30 0.05 -8.27
N ALA A 294 2.27 0.97 -7.29
CA ALA A 294 2.15 0.76 -5.86
C ALA A 294 3.32 -0.01 -5.24
N VAL A 295 4.47 -0.10 -5.94
CA VAL A 295 5.64 -0.81 -5.40
C VAL A 295 6.24 -0.16 -4.15
N GLY A 296 5.90 1.11 -3.89
CA GLY A 296 6.30 1.86 -2.70
C GLY A 296 5.59 1.43 -1.41
N ILE A 297 4.41 0.81 -1.52
CA ILE A 297 3.57 0.45 -0.36
C ILE A 297 3.57 -1.06 -0.06
N ILE A 298 4.41 -1.86 -0.72
CA ILE A 298 4.43 -3.33 -0.60
C ILE A 298 4.63 -3.81 0.85
N ALA A 299 5.37 -3.08 1.70
CA ALA A 299 5.52 -3.44 3.11
C ALA A 299 4.17 -3.56 3.84
N ARG A 300 3.22 -2.69 3.45
CA ARG A 300 1.85 -2.57 3.99
C ARG A 300 0.83 -3.34 3.19
N HIS A 301 1.08 -3.52 1.89
CA HIS A 301 0.22 -4.23 0.95
C HIS A 301 1.04 -5.29 0.19
N PRO A 302 1.52 -6.35 0.87
CA PRO A 302 2.38 -7.37 0.28
C PRO A 302 1.69 -8.16 -0.85
N GLU A 303 0.36 -8.13 -0.92
CA GLU A 303 -0.43 -8.69 -2.00
C GLU A 303 -0.17 -8.03 -3.37
N ILE A 304 0.34 -6.80 -3.42
CA ILE A 304 0.66 -6.09 -4.67
C ILE A 304 1.60 -6.92 -5.54
N VAL A 305 2.54 -7.64 -4.91
CA VAL A 305 3.51 -8.49 -5.61
C VAL A 305 2.85 -9.66 -6.34
N LEU A 306 1.68 -10.12 -5.91
CA LEU A 306 0.93 -11.20 -6.55
C LEU A 306 0.32 -10.76 -7.88
N HIS A 307 0.04 -9.46 -8.02
CA HIS A 307 -0.66 -8.88 -9.16
C HIS A 307 0.28 -8.28 -10.18
N ARG A 308 1.60 -8.52 -10.06
CA ARG A 308 2.62 -7.91 -10.91
C ARG A 308 3.69 -8.90 -11.32
N GLU A 309 4.17 -8.70 -12.53
CA GLU A 309 5.35 -9.38 -13.09
C GLU A 309 6.48 -8.38 -13.42
N THR A 310 6.17 -7.08 -13.44
CA THR A 310 7.09 -5.99 -13.76
C THR A 310 6.83 -4.75 -12.88
N LEU A 311 7.82 -3.85 -12.78
CA LEU A 311 7.72 -2.62 -11.98
C LEU A 311 6.74 -1.62 -12.58
N ALA A 312 7.00 -1.12 -13.79
CA ALA A 312 6.11 -0.23 -14.52
C ALA A 312 6.04 -0.66 -15.99
N ASP A 313 4.84 -0.65 -16.56
CA ASP A 313 4.61 -0.94 -17.98
C ASP A 313 4.34 0.34 -18.78
N SER A 314 4.48 0.26 -20.11
CA SER A 314 4.34 1.42 -20.99
C SER A 314 2.93 2.02 -20.99
N VAL A 315 1.89 1.24 -20.67
CA VAL A 315 0.51 1.71 -20.63
C VAL A 315 0.31 2.60 -19.41
N LEU A 316 0.81 2.18 -18.24
CA LEU A 316 0.82 2.98 -17.02
C LEU A 316 1.58 4.29 -17.22
N LEU A 317 2.81 4.21 -17.75
CA LEU A 317 3.64 5.40 -17.96
C LEU A 317 2.99 6.40 -18.93
N LYS A 318 2.32 5.92 -19.99
CA LYS A 318 1.59 6.81 -20.91
C LYS A 318 0.42 7.49 -20.21
N ARG A 319 -0.39 6.75 -19.45
CA ARG A 319 -1.52 7.32 -18.68
C ARG A 319 -1.06 8.38 -17.67
N GLN A 320 0.06 8.14 -17.00
CA GLN A 320 0.69 9.08 -16.08
C GLN A 320 1.13 10.38 -16.78
N SER A 321 1.72 10.26 -17.98
CA SER A 321 2.07 11.41 -18.82
C SER A 321 0.84 12.22 -19.25
N ASP A 322 -0.20 11.55 -19.73
CA ASP A 322 -1.45 12.20 -20.17
C ASP A 322 -2.16 12.92 -19.01
N LEU A 323 -2.13 12.30 -17.82
CA LEU A 323 -2.65 12.89 -16.59
C LEU A 323 -1.86 14.16 -16.20
N LEU A 324 -0.53 14.12 -16.29
CA LEU A 324 0.30 15.29 -16.01
C LEU A 324 0.01 16.46 -16.97
N GLU A 325 -0.09 16.19 -18.27
CA GLU A 325 -0.41 17.22 -19.27
C GLU A 325 -1.76 17.89 -18.96
N ARG A 326 -2.76 17.09 -18.61
CA ARG A 326 -4.07 17.61 -18.22
C ARG A 326 -3.99 18.41 -16.93
N ALA A 327 -3.26 17.92 -15.93
CA ALA A 327 -3.07 18.62 -14.68
C ALA A 327 -2.38 19.98 -14.84
N TRP A 328 -1.35 20.03 -15.69
CA TRP A 328 -0.64 21.26 -16.01
C TRP A 328 -1.52 22.35 -16.65
N SER A 329 -2.59 21.94 -17.34
CA SER A 329 -3.56 22.89 -17.93
C SER A 329 -4.36 23.67 -16.89
N PHE A 330 -4.47 23.16 -15.66
CA PHE A 330 -5.17 23.82 -14.54
C PHE A 330 -4.25 24.71 -13.68
N VAL A 331 -2.94 24.66 -13.89
CA VAL A 331 -2.00 25.51 -13.14
C VAL A 331 -2.03 26.92 -13.74
N ARG A 332 -2.21 27.95 -12.90
CA ARG A 332 -2.10 29.35 -13.37
C ARG A 332 -0.65 29.73 -13.68
N ALA A 333 -0.44 30.84 -14.38
CA ALA A 333 0.86 31.50 -14.46
C ALA A 333 1.38 31.81 -13.04
N GLY A 334 2.63 31.44 -12.73
CA GLY A 334 3.23 31.52 -11.39
C GLY A 334 2.67 30.51 -10.37
N GLY A 335 1.80 29.59 -10.81
CA GLY A 335 1.28 28.50 -9.98
C GLY A 335 2.23 27.29 -9.98
N ARG A 336 1.98 26.34 -9.08
CA ARG A 336 2.79 25.12 -8.93
C ARG A 336 1.97 23.85 -9.11
N LEU A 337 2.66 22.79 -9.52
CA LEU A 337 2.14 21.43 -9.56
C LEU A 337 3.04 20.51 -8.76
N ILE A 338 2.45 19.72 -7.87
CA ILE A 338 3.11 18.58 -7.22
C ILE A 338 2.56 17.30 -7.85
N TYR A 339 3.45 16.54 -8.46
CA TYR A 339 3.15 15.20 -8.96
C TYR A 339 3.81 14.19 -8.04
N SER A 340 3.03 13.26 -7.51
CA SER A 340 3.53 12.20 -6.63
C SER A 340 2.94 10.85 -7.00
N VAL A 341 3.74 9.80 -6.83
CA VAL A 341 3.31 8.41 -6.92
C VAL A 341 3.82 7.63 -5.71
N CYS A 342 3.02 6.67 -5.29
CA CYS A 342 3.29 5.64 -4.27
C CYS A 342 4.32 4.57 -4.73
N SER A 343 5.42 5.01 -5.34
CA SER A 343 6.44 4.19 -5.98
C SER A 343 7.83 4.69 -5.63
N TRP A 344 8.82 3.80 -5.63
CA TRP A 344 10.24 4.19 -5.59
C TRP A 344 10.89 4.09 -6.99
N ASP A 345 10.12 3.82 -8.04
CA ASP A 345 10.59 3.77 -9.43
C ASP A 345 10.56 5.18 -10.05
N PRO A 346 11.71 5.82 -10.31
CA PRO A 346 11.74 7.18 -10.84
C PRO A 346 11.17 7.30 -12.26
N ARG A 347 10.97 6.19 -12.97
CA ARG A 347 10.35 6.18 -14.31
C ARG A 347 8.87 6.55 -14.28
N GLU A 348 8.20 6.36 -13.14
CA GLU A 348 6.79 6.73 -12.94
C GLU A 348 6.56 8.23 -12.69
N VAL A 349 7.65 9.02 -12.64
CA VAL A 349 7.59 10.48 -12.63
C VAL A 349 7.84 10.96 -14.07
N PRO A 350 6.82 11.46 -14.79
CA PRO A 350 6.96 11.90 -16.17
C PRO A 350 7.95 13.05 -16.33
N ASN A 351 8.28 13.38 -17.58
CA ASN A 351 9.12 14.53 -17.85
C ASN A 351 8.42 15.83 -17.49
N ALA A 352 9.22 16.83 -17.10
CA ALA A 352 8.73 18.14 -16.73
C ALA A 352 7.88 18.75 -17.87
N PRO A 353 6.73 19.39 -17.55
CA PRO A 353 5.93 20.07 -18.56
C PRO A 353 6.71 21.18 -19.28
N THR A 354 6.33 21.49 -20.52
CA THR A 354 6.95 22.63 -21.22
C THR A 354 6.61 23.95 -20.51
N GLY A 355 7.62 24.80 -20.32
CA GLY A 355 7.48 26.08 -19.60
C GLY A 355 7.49 25.96 -18.08
N SER A 356 7.95 24.82 -17.53
CA SER A 356 8.16 24.67 -16.09
C SER A 356 9.57 25.09 -15.65
N SER A 357 9.66 25.65 -14.44
CA SER A 357 10.91 25.83 -13.69
C SER A 357 10.94 24.99 -12.42
N THR A 358 12.14 24.84 -11.84
CA THR A 358 12.34 24.16 -10.54
C THR A 358 11.79 25.02 -9.41
N ALA A 359 11.02 24.40 -8.51
CA ALA A 359 10.52 25.05 -7.31
C ALA A 359 11.54 24.99 -6.15
N PRO A 360 11.94 26.13 -5.55
CA PRO A 360 12.98 26.16 -4.51
C PRO A 360 12.56 25.53 -3.17
N GLU A 361 11.26 25.42 -2.89
CA GLU A 361 10.70 24.94 -1.62
C GLU A 361 11.09 23.48 -1.30
N LEU A 362 11.36 22.70 -2.35
CA LEU A 362 11.60 21.27 -2.26
C LEU A 362 12.78 20.92 -1.33
N ASN A 363 13.85 21.71 -1.36
CA ASN A 363 15.04 21.48 -0.52
C ASN A 363 14.75 21.75 0.97
N ALA A 364 13.99 22.80 1.27
CA ALA A 364 13.62 23.14 2.64
C ALA A 364 12.64 22.12 3.24
N TRP A 365 11.72 21.61 2.41
CA TRP A 365 10.83 20.51 2.77
C TRP A 365 11.60 19.21 3.05
N ALA A 366 12.52 18.83 2.16
CA ALA A 366 13.30 17.60 2.33
C ALA A 366 14.22 17.61 3.56
N ALA A 367 14.71 18.78 3.97
CA ALA A 367 15.51 18.91 5.19
C ALA A 367 14.74 18.57 6.49
N ARG A 368 13.41 18.40 6.43
CA ARG A 368 12.57 18.03 7.58
C ARG A 368 12.66 16.55 7.95
N ASP A 369 13.00 15.68 7.00
CA ASP A 369 13.08 14.24 7.24
C ASP A 369 14.16 13.59 6.37
N SER A 370 15.06 12.83 6.99
CA SER A 370 16.15 12.14 6.32
C SER A 370 15.71 11.07 5.32
N ALA A 371 14.45 10.62 5.37
CA ALA A 371 13.89 9.70 4.38
C ALA A 371 13.65 10.37 3.02
N ILE A 372 13.67 11.71 2.95
CA ILE A 372 13.38 12.48 1.75
C ILE A 372 14.67 12.88 1.05
N GLU A 373 14.81 12.41 -0.20
CA GLU A 373 15.90 12.75 -1.10
C GLU A 373 15.38 13.68 -2.20
N VAL A 374 16.15 14.72 -2.55
CA VAL A 374 15.83 15.68 -3.62
C VAL A 374 16.95 15.74 -4.65
N GLN A 375 16.56 15.77 -5.92
CA GLN A 375 17.45 15.98 -7.05
C GLN A 375 16.78 16.88 -8.09
N GLY A 376 17.16 18.17 -8.10
CA GLY A 376 16.55 19.16 -8.99
C GLY A 376 15.09 19.43 -8.61
N ASP A 377 14.18 19.19 -9.56
CA ASP A 377 12.72 19.27 -9.39
C ASP A 377 12.11 17.98 -8.83
N ARG A 378 12.89 16.90 -8.70
CA ARG A 378 12.41 15.57 -8.29
C ARG A 378 12.69 15.29 -6.82
N PHE A 379 11.82 14.49 -6.22
CA PHE A 379 12.02 13.95 -4.89
C PHE A 379 11.75 12.44 -4.84
N SER A 380 12.28 11.80 -3.80
CA SER A 380 11.96 10.42 -3.41
C SER A 380 11.87 10.32 -1.90
N ILE A 381 10.86 9.62 -1.40
CA ILE A 381 10.77 9.21 0.00
C ILE A 381 11.14 7.74 0.05
N LEU A 382 12.21 7.41 0.77
CA LEU A 382 12.69 6.04 0.87
C LEU A 382 11.81 5.25 1.85
N PRO A 383 11.38 4.02 1.48
CA PRO A 383 10.56 3.20 2.36
C PRO A 383 11.37 2.65 3.53
N ASP A 384 10.80 2.74 4.73
CA ASP A 384 11.28 2.12 5.96
C ASP A 384 10.09 1.57 6.77
N THR A 385 10.27 1.32 8.07
CA THR A 385 9.18 0.83 8.92
C THR A 385 8.05 1.83 9.11
N ASP A 386 8.33 3.12 8.94
CA ASP A 386 7.43 4.24 9.12
C ASP A 386 6.95 4.81 7.78
N HIS A 387 7.87 5.07 6.85
CA HIS A 387 7.63 5.64 5.54
C HIS A 387 7.26 4.59 4.50
N ASP A 388 6.23 4.90 3.72
CA ASP A 388 6.05 4.27 2.41
C ASP A 388 6.98 4.90 1.37
N GLY A 389 7.31 4.14 0.34
CA GLY A 389 8.11 4.61 -0.78
C GLY A 389 7.30 5.54 -1.68
N PHE A 390 7.78 6.76 -1.88
CA PHE A 390 7.20 7.72 -2.82
C PHE A 390 8.27 8.27 -3.76
N CYS A 391 7.86 8.69 -4.94
CA CYS A 391 8.67 9.54 -5.80
C CYS A 391 7.76 10.54 -6.48
N GLY A 392 8.32 11.67 -6.88
CA GLY A 392 7.55 12.75 -7.44
C GLY A 392 8.41 13.89 -7.91
N ALA A 393 7.73 14.96 -8.29
CA ALA A 393 8.35 16.20 -8.68
C ALA A 393 7.46 17.39 -8.36
N MET A 394 8.09 18.56 -8.29
CA MET A 394 7.41 19.83 -8.12
C MET A 394 7.86 20.80 -9.20
N TRP A 395 6.89 21.37 -9.90
CA TRP A 395 7.12 22.27 -11.02
C TRP A 395 6.37 23.58 -10.81
N GLU A 396 7.02 24.68 -11.16
CA GLU A 396 6.42 26.01 -11.18
C GLU A 396 6.18 26.43 -12.64
N LYS A 397 5.00 26.98 -12.93
CA LYS A 397 4.64 27.43 -14.28
C LYS A 397 5.12 28.85 -14.46
N SER A 398 5.92 29.09 -15.51
CA SER A 398 6.37 30.44 -15.84
C SER A 398 5.19 31.40 -16.06
N ASP A 399 5.44 32.68 -15.78
CA ASP A 399 4.47 33.78 -15.94
C ASP A 399 3.97 33.96 -17.37
#